data_AF-L0EVK7-F1
#
_entry.id   AF-L0EVK7-F1
#
_cell.length_a   1.000
_cell.length_b   1.000
_cell.length_c   1.000
_cell.angle_alpha   90.00
_cell.angle_beta   90.00
_cell.angle_gamma   90.00
#
_symmetry.space_group_name_H-M   'P 1'
#
loop_
_entity.id
_entity.type
_entity.pdbx_description
1 polymer ?
#
loop_
_entity_poly.entity_id
_entity_poly.type
_entity_poly.pdbx_seq_one_letter_code
_entity_poly.pdbx_strand_id
1 'polypeptide(L)'
;MDNCSINSSVNVNNDMEVDPLYCSIRAYEEACDFLNYTDIETDNSEFFSNNVISQQISVLESWTFAVKTAQSALDALRLAIKEMEYVDVDPLIASMIRAAFGYFSMHIQ
;
A
#
# COMPACT_ATOMS: atom_id res chain seq x y z
N MET A 1 -6.33 38.17 -23.12
CA MET A 1 -7.05 36.90 -23.34
C MET A 1 -5.99 35.92 -23.83
N ASP A 2 -5.31 35.27 -22.89
CA ASP A 2 -4.17 34.41 -23.20
C ASP A 2 -4.59 32.95 -23.22
N ASN A 3 -4.28 32.34 -24.36
CA ASN A 3 -4.53 30.95 -24.72
C ASN A 3 -3.74 30.02 -23.80
N CYS A 4 -4.42 29.26 -22.93
CA CYS A 4 -3.85 28.09 -22.28
C CYS A 4 -4.28 26.84 -23.05
N SER A 5 -3.55 26.55 -24.12
CA SER A 5 -3.59 25.25 -24.78
C SER A 5 -2.91 24.23 -23.88
N ILE A 6 -3.68 23.55 -23.03
CA ILE A 6 -3.21 22.35 -22.34
C ILE A 6 -3.38 21.18 -23.32
N ASN A 7 -2.32 20.91 -24.08
CA ASN A 7 -2.08 19.58 -24.65
C ASN A 7 -1.84 18.61 -23.49
N SER A 8 -2.90 18.17 -22.82
CA SER A 8 -2.82 17.00 -21.95
C SER A 8 -2.94 15.78 -22.85
N SER A 9 -1.83 15.44 -23.50
CA SER A 9 -1.56 14.08 -23.95
C SER A 9 -1.30 13.21 -22.73
N VAL A 10 -2.33 13.05 -21.89
CA VAL A 10 -2.41 12.04 -20.86
C VAL A 10 -2.95 10.79 -21.56
N ASN A 11 -2.08 10.20 -22.37
CA ASN A 11 -2.24 8.82 -22.81
C ASN A 11 -1.85 7.96 -21.59
N VAL A 12 -2.76 7.85 -20.61
CA VAL A 12 -2.65 6.81 -19.58
C VAL A 12 -2.89 5.52 -20.31
N ASN A 13 -1.80 4.84 -20.63
CA ASN A 13 -1.83 3.56 -21.29
C ASN A 13 -2.83 2.63 -20.59
N ASN A 14 -3.78 2.19 -21.40
CA ASN A 14 -4.66 1.04 -21.18
C ASN A 14 -3.93 -0.14 -20.51
N ASP A 15 -4.68 -0.84 -19.67
CA ASP A 15 -4.46 -2.26 -19.32
C ASP A 15 -3.22 -2.61 -18.50
N MET A 16 -2.86 -1.80 -17.50
CA MET A 16 -2.20 -2.38 -16.33
C MET A 16 -3.25 -3.20 -15.57
N GLU A 17 -3.09 -4.52 -15.57
CA GLU A 17 -3.76 -5.38 -14.61
C GLU A 17 -3.33 -4.89 -13.22
N VAL A 18 -4.15 -4.02 -12.62
CA VAL A 18 -3.81 -3.28 -11.40
C VAL A 18 -3.47 -4.29 -10.32
N ASP A 19 -2.22 -4.29 -9.86
CA ASP A 19 -1.76 -5.23 -8.85
C ASP A 19 -2.54 -4.97 -7.55
N PRO A 20 -3.39 -5.91 -7.10
CA PRO A 20 -4.25 -5.67 -5.96
C PRO A 20 -3.48 -5.41 -4.65
N LEU A 21 -2.27 -5.98 -4.50
CA LEU A 21 -1.47 -5.72 -3.31
C LEU A 21 -0.94 -4.29 -3.34
N TYR A 22 -0.45 -3.84 -4.50
CA TYR A 22 0.04 -2.47 -4.67
C TYR A 22 -1.02 -1.45 -4.26
N CYS A 23 -2.26 -1.61 -4.74
CA CYS A 23 -3.36 -0.72 -4.35
C CYS A 23 -3.66 -0.76 -2.85
N SER A 24 -3.60 -1.94 -2.23
CA SER A 24 -3.85 -2.09 -0.79
C SER A 24 -2.77 -1.41 0.05
N ILE A 25 -1.50 -1.54 -0.34
CA ILE A 25 -0.38 -0.84 0.30
C ILE A 25 -0.55 0.67 0.17
N ARG A 26 -0.88 1.17 -1.03
CA ARG A 26 -1.11 2.60 -1.26
C ARG A 26 -2.27 3.16 -0.43
N ALA A 27 -3.38 2.42 -0.34
CA ALA A 27 -4.52 2.83 0.47
C ALA A 27 -4.19 2.89 1.96
N TYR A 28 -3.38 1.95 2.47
CA TYR A 28 -2.88 1.98 3.84
C TYR A 28 -1.98 3.20 4.09
N GLU A 29 -0.99 3.43 3.23
CA GLU A 29 -0.08 4.58 3.36
C GLU A 29 -0.83 5.91 3.32
N GLU A 30 -1.77 6.06 2.39
CA GLU A 30 -2.59 7.28 2.29
C GLU A 30 -3.47 7.49 3.53
N ALA A 31 -3.98 6.42 4.14
CA ALA A 31 -4.74 6.50 5.39
C ALA A 31 -3.85 6.92 6.58
N CYS A 32 -2.63 6.39 6.68
CA CYS A 32 -1.65 6.81 7.68
C CYS A 32 -1.23 8.27 7.50
N ASP A 33 -0.93 8.68 6.27
CA ASP A 33 -0.55 10.04 5.94
C ASP A 33 -1.70 11.01 6.26
N PHE A 34 -2.93 10.67 5.89
CA PHE A 34 -4.09 11.50 6.23
C PHE A 34 -4.22 11.72 7.74
N LEU A 35 -4.04 10.68 8.55
CA LEU A 35 -4.06 10.82 10.01
C LEU A 35 -2.94 11.72 10.53
N ASN A 36 -1.75 11.65 9.95
CA ASN A 36 -0.58 12.43 10.36
C ASN A 36 -0.64 13.91 9.94
N TYR A 37 -1.28 14.21 8.81
CA TYR A 37 -1.33 15.56 8.25
C TYR A 37 -2.56 16.38 8.65
N THR A 38 -3.58 15.73 9.21
CA THR A 38 -4.86 16.37 9.47
C THR A 38 -5.02 16.56 10.98
N ASP A 39 -5.26 17.80 11.42
CA ASP A 39 -5.54 18.14 12.82
C ASP A 39 -6.98 17.72 13.15
N ILE A 40 -7.21 16.41 13.13
CA ILE A 40 -8.51 15.79 13.34
C ILE A 40 -8.78 15.79 14.84
N GLU A 41 -9.96 16.25 15.24
CA GLU A 41 -10.43 16.14 16.63
C GLU A 41 -10.27 14.70 17.13
N THR A 42 -9.85 14.54 18.39
CA THR A 42 -9.38 13.27 18.94
C THR A 42 -10.39 12.12 18.74
N ASP A 43 -11.68 12.39 18.90
CA ASP A 43 -12.77 11.43 18.70
C ASP A 43 -12.90 10.95 17.25
N ASN A 44 -12.67 11.84 16.28
CA ASN A 44 -12.68 11.50 14.86
C ASN A 44 -11.40 10.77 14.44
N SER A 45 -10.27 11.03 15.12
CA SER A 45 -9.00 10.33 14.89
C SER A 45 -9.08 8.87 15.30
N GLU A 46 -9.70 8.58 16.45
CA GLU A 46 -9.89 7.22 16.95
C GLU A 46 -10.87 6.45 16.07
N PHE A 47 -11.98 7.09 15.66
CA PHE A 47 -12.89 6.50 14.68
C PHE A 47 -12.19 6.17 13.36
N PHE A 48 -11.37 7.09 12.84
CA PHE A 48 -10.66 6.89 11.57
C PHE A 48 -9.61 5.78 11.66
N SER A 49 -8.83 5.76 12.76
CA SER A 49 -7.86 4.70 13.01
C SER A 49 -8.54 3.32 13.08
N ASN A 50 -9.60 3.21 13.89
CA ASN A 50 -10.31 1.94 14.12
C ASN A 50 -11.10 1.43 12.92
N ASN A 51 -11.59 2.32 12.04
CA ASN A 51 -12.44 1.92 10.92
C ASN A 51 -11.72 1.91 9.58
N VAL A 52 -10.78 2.83 9.33
CA VAL A 52 -10.13 2.95 8.02
C VAL A 52 -8.79 2.22 8.06
N ILE A 53 -7.92 2.58 9.00
CA ILE A 53 -6.57 2.02 9.08
C ILE A 53 -6.63 0.54 9.47
N SER A 54 -7.39 0.17 10.52
CA SER A 54 -7.50 -1.24 10.95
C SER A 54 -8.09 -2.15 9.87
N GLN A 55 -8.99 -1.64 9.01
CA GLN A 55 -9.51 -2.41 7.87
C GLN A 55 -8.42 -2.69 6.84
N GLN A 56 -7.60 -1.68 6.50
CA GLN A 56 -6.48 -1.87 5.56
C GLN A 56 -5.42 -2.82 6.14
N ILE A 57 -5.10 -2.68 7.43
CA ILE A 57 -4.22 -3.61 8.13
C ILE A 57 -4.75 -5.03 8.02
N SER A 58 -6.03 -5.27 8.32
CA SER A 58 -6.63 -6.61 8.26
C SER A 58 -6.53 -7.24 6.85
N VAL A 59 -6.69 -6.44 5.80
CA VAL A 59 -6.52 -6.89 4.40
C VAL A 59 -5.07 -7.29 4.14
N LEU A 60 -4.11 -6.48 4.56
CA LEU A 60 -2.70 -6.72 4.34
C LEU A 60 -2.16 -7.89 5.19
N GLU A 61 -2.60 -8.03 6.44
CA GLU A 61 -2.26 -9.15 7.33
C GLU A 61 -2.76 -10.50 6.79
N SER A 62 -3.95 -10.51 6.19
CA SER A 62 -4.55 -11.72 5.62
C SER A 62 -4.05 -12.05 4.22
N TRP A 63 -3.09 -11.30 3.68
CA TRP A 63 -2.60 -11.52 2.32
C TRP A 63 -1.82 -12.84 2.19
N THR A 64 -2.27 -13.69 1.26
CA THR A 64 -1.67 -15.02 1.05
C THR A 64 -1.11 -15.23 -0.35
N PHE A 65 -1.40 -14.32 -1.28
CA PHE A 65 -1.04 -14.48 -2.69
C PHE A 65 0.32 -13.84 -2.98
N ALA A 66 1.10 -14.49 -3.85
CA ALA A 66 2.29 -13.86 -4.43
C ALA A 66 1.87 -12.66 -5.29
N VAL A 67 2.64 -11.59 -5.23
CA VAL A 67 2.42 -10.43 -6.11
C VAL A 67 2.79 -10.74 -7.55
N LYS A 68 2.25 -9.95 -8.48
CA LYS A 68 2.45 -10.17 -9.92
C LYS A 68 3.61 -9.38 -10.50
N THR A 69 4.04 -8.32 -9.81
CA THR A 69 5.08 -7.41 -10.32
C THR A 69 6.24 -7.22 -9.34
N ALA A 70 7.41 -6.91 -9.89
CA ALA A 70 8.59 -6.57 -9.09
C ALA A 70 8.35 -5.31 -8.23
N GLN A 71 7.56 -4.35 -8.74
CA GLN A 71 7.24 -3.13 -8.02
C GLN A 71 6.48 -3.44 -6.73
N SER A 72 5.42 -4.24 -6.82
CA SER A 72 4.63 -4.65 -5.65
C SER A 72 5.44 -5.48 -4.66
N ALA A 73 6.39 -6.30 -5.14
CA ALA A 73 7.27 -7.07 -4.26
C ALA A 73 8.20 -6.15 -3.47
N LEU A 74 8.75 -5.13 -4.13
CA LEU A 74 9.58 -4.12 -3.48
C LEU A 74 8.79 -3.27 -2.50
N ASP A 75 7.56 -2.87 -2.85
CA ASP A 75 6.72 -2.07 -1.97
C ASP A 75 6.26 -2.87 -0.75
N ALA A 76 5.96 -4.16 -0.90
CA ALA A 76 5.70 -5.05 0.24
C ALA A 76 6.91 -5.13 1.18
N LEU A 77 8.14 -5.29 0.66
CA LEU A 77 9.35 -5.29 1.50
C LEU A 77 9.58 -3.95 2.20
N ARG A 78 9.34 -2.83 1.51
CA ARG A 78 9.45 -1.49 2.10
C ARG A 78 8.48 -1.31 3.26
N LEU A 79 7.23 -1.73 3.07
CA LEU A 79 6.22 -1.70 4.12
C LEU A 79 6.65 -2.57 5.32
N ALA A 80 7.11 -3.80 5.08
CA ALA A 80 7.58 -4.68 6.14
C ALA A 80 8.72 -4.05 6.97
N ILE A 81 9.69 -3.41 6.32
CA ILE A 81 10.81 -2.73 6.99
C ILE A 81 10.31 -1.54 7.82
N LYS A 82 9.40 -0.73 7.27
CA LYS A 82 8.81 0.42 7.96
C LYS A 82 8.10 0.00 9.25
N GLU A 83 7.35 -1.09 9.22
CA GLU A 83 6.55 -1.57 10.36
C GLU A 83 7.39 -2.31 11.41
N MET A 84 8.52 -2.92 11.01
CA MET A 84 9.50 -3.53 11.94
C MET A 84 10.08 -2.53 12.94
N GLU A 85 10.11 -1.24 12.62
CA GLU A 85 10.60 -0.21 13.54
C GLU A 85 9.72 -0.06 14.79
N TYR A 86 8.47 -0.56 14.74
CA TYR A 86 7.48 -0.35 15.78
C TYR A 86 7.17 -1.63 16.60
N VAL A 87 7.34 -2.84 16.05
CA VAL A 87 6.98 -4.12 16.72
C VAL A 87 7.84 -5.30 16.24
N ASP A 88 8.31 -6.16 17.17
CA ASP A 88 9.19 -7.33 16.89
C ASP A 88 8.48 -8.50 16.17
N VAL A 89 7.16 -8.68 16.35
CA VAL A 89 6.38 -9.76 15.73
C VAL A 89 5.00 -9.26 15.33
N ASP A 90 4.88 -8.78 14.09
CA ASP A 90 3.63 -8.28 13.52
C ASP A 90 3.14 -9.17 12.36
N PRO A 91 1.87 -9.65 12.37
CA PRO A 91 1.28 -10.39 11.25
C PRO A 91 1.40 -9.68 9.88
N LEU A 92 1.37 -8.34 9.86
CA LEU A 92 1.54 -7.52 8.67
C LEU A 92 2.92 -7.75 8.05
N ILE A 93 3.97 -7.68 8.87
CA ILE A 93 5.36 -7.86 8.45
C ILE A 93 5.54 -9.24 7.81
N ALA A 94 5.05 -10.29 8.48
CA ALA A 94 5.15 -11.67 8.00
C ALA A 94 4.41 -11.86 6.66
N SER A 95 3.23 -11.26 6.53
CA SER A 95 2.43 -11.29 5.30
C SER A 95 3.15 -10.63 4.13
N MET A 96 3.69 -9.42 4.32
CA MET A 96 4.38 -8.67 3.27
C MET A 96 5.67 -9.35 2.81
N ILE A 97 6.47 -9.89 3.75
CA ILE A 97 7.66 -10.67 3.41
C ILE A 97 7.27 -11.89 2.57
N ARG A 98 6.21 -12.62 2.96
CA ARG A 98 5.72 -13.79 2.21
C ARG A 98 5.29 -13.41 0.79
N ALA A 99 4.55 -12.32 0.62
CA ALA A 99 4.08 -11.86 -0.68
C ALA A 99 5.24 -11.54 -1.62
N ALA A 100 6.26 -10.83 -1.13
CA ALA A 100 7.47 -10.48 -1.88
C ALA A 100 8.30 -11.71 -2.25
N PHE A 101 8.55 -12.60 -1.30
CA PHE A 101 9.30 -13.85 -1.54
C PHE A 101 8.56 -14.77 -2.53
N GLY A 102 7.22 -14.79 -2.48
CA GLY A 102 6.40 -15.49 -3.48
C GLY A 102 6.75 -15.06 -4.90
N TYR A 103 6.84 -13.75 -5.15
CA TYR A 103 7.24 -13.22 -6.45
C TYR A 103 8.67 -13.62 -6.83
N PHE A 104 9.66 -13.38 -5.97
CA PHE A 104 11.06 -13.68 -6.29
C PHE A 104 11.31 -15.17 -6.54
N SER A 105 10.64 -16.05 -5.78
CA SER A 105 10.76 -17.51 -5.98
C SER A 105 10.30 -17.98 -7.35
N MET A 106 9.32 -17.29 -7.96
CA MET A 106 8.82 -17.60 -9.31
C MET A 106 9.74 -17.13 -10.43
N HIS A 107 10.68 -16.22 -10.15
CA HIS A 107 11.51 -15.55 -11.16
C HIS A 107 13.02 -15.83 -11.04
N ILE A 108 13.43 -16.61 -10.04
CA ILE A 108 14.83 -17.05 -9.83
C ILE A 108 15.10 -18.42 -10.50
N GLN A 109 14.09 -19.10 -11.02
CA GLN A 109 14.20 -20.37 -11.74
C GLN A 109 14.61 -20.18 -13.20
#